data_AF-A0A176U168-F1
#
_entry.id   AF-A0A176U168-F1
#
_cell.length_a   1.000
_cell.length_b   1.000
_cell.length_c   1.000
_cell.angle_alpha   90.00
_cell.angle_beta   90.00
_cell.angle_gamma   90.00
#
_symmetry.space_group_name_H-M   'P 1'
#
loop_
_entity.id
_entity.type
_entity.pdbx_description
1 polymer ?
#
loop_
_entity_poly.entity_id
_entity_poly.type
_entity_poly.pdbx_seq_one_letter_code
_entity_poly.pdbx_strand_id
1 'polypeptide(L)'
;MIAEENTPKEYLGKKYTTYEALQAQRKMETRMRKTRQDIRLMQDGGADPQDIVLKKAKYQGQMQTYKAFAEAMDLPEQMERVYQDGLRGKFTPTKTELARVEKNVAKDQSEFVQYMSNSFRPRYGKEGQIPTGVANINVYKVENSEFDIVADTNNKRSMAVRLTEKNLRRIQKYLPEGFELPKIAVVDFKSNRLSPTAIGGYSESTGIMYINSKYDTNEKIFEFVNRSTGRFANTTELAPYLHELGHKYYYDCVKSLAKQHQISYNAAQKVIDYRVYRYIAAQKSENFLRENISQYADTQKVTEICAESFSVMKNNKIAEKIIELVSQEE
;
A
#
# COMPACT_ATOMS: atom_id res chain seq x y z
N MET A 1 21.61 -17.29 59.00
CA MET A 1 20.38 -16.59 58.56
C MET A 1 20.38 -16.20 57.07
N ILE A 2 21.15 -16.85 56.17
CA ILE A 2 21.12 -16.56 54.71
C ILE A 2 20.53 -17.73 53.89
N ALA A 3 20.37 -18.91 54.50
CA ALA A 3 19.91 -20.12 53.79
C ALA A 3 18.38 -20.19 53.63
N GLU A 4 17.59 -19.68 54.59
CA GLU A 4 16.11 -19.72 54.52
C GLU A 4 15.52 -18.71 53.51
N GLU A 5 16.21 -17.58 53.25
CA GLU A 5 15.79 -16.55 52.29
C GLU A 5 15.93 -16.94 50.80
N ASN A 6 16.53 -18.10 50.48
CA ASN A 6 16.76 -18.53 49.09
C ASN A 6 15.92 -19.74 48.67
N THR A 7 14.85 -20.06 49.39
CA THR A 7 13.89 -21.09 48.96
C THR A 7 13.25 -20.66 47.63
N PRO A 8 13.44 -21.39 46.52
CA PRO A 8 12.94 -20.95 45.22
C PRO A 8 11.42 -20.92 45.16
N LYS A 9 10.85 -19.80 44.70
CA LYS A 9 9.41 -19.64 44.43
C LYS A 9 9.12 -19.84 42.95
N GLU A 10 7.95 -20.37 42.61
CA GLU A 10 7.58 -20.67 41.22
C GLU A 10 6.61 -19.64 40.66
N TYR A 11 6.85 -19.21 39.42
CA TYR A 11 5.93 -18.38 38.65
C TYR A 11 5.94 -18.80 37.18
N LEU A 12 4.74 -19.12 36.66
CA LEU A 12 4.52 -19.60 35.29
C LEU A 12 5.46 -20.75 34.89
N GLY A 13 5.62 -21.75 35.77
CA GLY A 13 6.44 -22.94 35.51
C GLY A 13 7.95 -22.73 35.67
N LYS A 14 8.39 -21.55 36.13
CA LYS A 14 9.81 -21.26 36.39
C LYS A 14 10.06 -20.95 37.85
N LYS A 15 11.08 -21.58 38.43
CA LYS A 15 11.54 -21.32 39.80
C LYS A 15 12.54 -20.17 39.82
N TYR A 16 12.43 -19.35 40.86
CA TYR A 16 13.28 -18.19 41.11
C TYR A 16 13.72 -18.20 42.56
N THR A 17 15.03 -18.13 42.79
CA THR A 17 15.55 -17.65 44.08
C THR A 17 15.19 -16.17 44.28
N THR A 18 15.26 -15.67 45.51
CA THR A 18 15.00 -14.26 45.82
C THR A 18 15.89 -13.32 44.99
N TYR A 19 17.16 -13.67 44.82
CA TYR A 19 18.09 -12.91 43.97
C TYR A 19 17.66 -12.90 42.49
N GLU A 20 17.30 -14.05 41.93
CA GLU A 20 16.86 -14.15 40.53
C GLU A 20 15.53 -13.43 40.30
N ALA A 21 14.63 -13.46 41.29
CA ALA A 21 13.36 -12.75 41.25
C ALA A 21 13.58 -11.23 41.20
N LEU A 22 14.47 -10.68 42.03
CA LEU A 22 14.86 -9.27 41.98
C LEU A 22 15.50 -8.87 40.64
N GLN A 23 16.31 -9.75 40.04
CA GLN A 23 16.89 -9.51 38.71
C GLN A 23 15.83 -9.55 37.60
N ALA A 24 14.88 -10.49 37.67
CA ALA A 24 13.75 -10.56 36.75
C ALA A 24 12.87 -9.31 36.87
N GLN A 25 12.59 -8.86 38.09
CA GLN A 25 11.83 -7.64 38.38
C GLN A 25 12.49 -6.40 37.72
N ARG A 26 13.81 -6.23 37.86
CA ARG A 26 14.57 -5.16 37.18
C ARG A 26 14.48 -5.22 35.66
N LYS A 27 14.50 -6.42 35.07
CA LYS A 27 14.34 -6.60 33.61
C LYS A 27 12.95 -6.20 33.15
N MET A 28 11.91 -6.52 33.93
CA MET A 28 10.53 -6.10 33.65
C MET A 28 10.37 -4.59 33.73
N GLU A 29 10.93 -3.96 34.78
CA GLU A 29 10.98 -2.49 34.94
C GLU A 29 11.63 -1.81 33.72
N THR A 30 12.79 -2.32 33.29
CA THR A 30 13.51 -1.81 32.12
C THR A 30 12.68 -1.92 30.83
N ARG A 31 11.98 -3.05 30.63
CA ARG A 31 11.11 -3.27 29.46
C ARG A 31 9.90 -2.34 29.46
N MET A 32 9.30 -2.12 30.63
CA MET A 32 8.19 -1.19 30.81
C MET A 32 8.61 0.25 30.48
N ARG A 33 9.78 0.69 30.98
CA ARG A 33 10.35 2.01 30.67
C ARG A 33 10.59 2.19 29.17
N LYS A 34 11.19 1.20 28.50
CA LYS A 34 11.37 1.21 27.04
C LYS A 34 10.03 1.33 26.31
N THR A 35 9.02 0.58 26.75
CA THR A 35 7.70 0.61 26.10
C THR A 35 7.03 1.98 26.24
N ARG A 36 7.21 2.68 27.38
CA ARG A 36 6.76 4.07 27.55
C ARG A 36 7.47 5.03 26.60
N GLN A 37 8.79 4.91 26.47
CA GLN A 37 9.58 5.71 25.51
C GLN A 37 9.12 5.47 24.07
N ASP A 38 8.91 4.21 23.68
CA ASP A 38 8.39 3.86 22.35
C ASP A 38 7.02 4.50 22.11
N ILE A 39 6.09 4.43 23.07
CA ILE A 39 4.75 5.07 22.96
C ILE A 39 4.91 6.58 22.74
N ARG A 40 5.82 7.23 23.48
CA ARG A 40 6.05 8.67 23.35
C ARG A 40 6.59 9.03 21.97
N LEU A 41 7.58 8.28 21.49
CA LEU A 41 8.14 8.47 20.15
C LEU A 41 7.09 8.27 19.05
N MET A 42 6.20 7.28 19.20
CA MET A 42 5.10 7.07 18.27
C MET A 42 4.10 8.23 18.27
N GLN A 43 3.81 8.81 19.44
CA GLN A 43 2.94 9.99 19.57
C GLN A 43 3.56 11.23 18.93
N ASP A 44 4.84 11.49 19.23
CA ASP A 44 5.54 12.67 18.70
C ASP A 44 5.80 12.55 17.19
N GLY A 45 5.98 11.32 16.68
CA GLY A 45 6.17 11.01 15.27
C GLY A 45 4.89 10.87 14.44
N GLY A 46 3.71 11.10 15.02
CA GLY A 46 2.43 11.03 14.29
C GLY A 46 2.08 9.64 13.75
N ALA A 47 2.49 8.57 14.44
CA ALA A 47 2.15 7.20 14.06
C ALA A 47 0.63 6.95 14.10
N ASP A 48 0.18 5.87 13.46
CA ASP A 48 -1.24 5.54 13.40
C ASP A 48 -1.87 5.45 14.80
N PRO A 49 -3.04 6.09 15.04
CA PRO A 49 -3.68 6.09 16.34
C PRO A 49 -4.01 4.68 16.88
N GLN A 50 -4.33 3.70 16.02
CA GLN A 50 -4.61 2.33 16.44
C GLN A 50 -3.33 1.63 16.89
N ASP A 51 -2.22 1.82 16.18
CA ASP A 51 -0.91 1.28 16.55
C ASP A 51 -0.43 1.82 17.91
N ILE A 52 -0.67 3.12 18.15
CA ILE A 52 -0.38 3.75 19.45
C ILE A 52 -1.23 3.09 20.56
N VAL A 53 -2.51 2.83 20.32
CA VAL A 53 -3.41 2.18 21.29
C VAL A 53 -2.98 0.74 21.57
N LEU A 54 -2.57 -0.02 20.54
CA LEU A 54 -2.04 -1.38 20.70
C LEU A 54 -0.75 -1.39 21.55
N LYS A 55 0.16 -0.44 21.29
CA LYS A 55 1.39 -0.31 22.08
C LYS A 55 1.11 0.06 23.54
N LYS A 56 0.13 0.94 23.79
CA LYS A 56 -0.37 1.24 25.16
C LYS A 56 -0.96 0.00 25.83
N ALA A 57 -1.76 -0.80 25.11
CA ALA A 57 -2.33 -2.04 25.66
C ALA A 57 -1.23 -3.05 26.05
N LYS A 58 -0.17 -3.16 25.25
CA LYS A 58 1.02 -3.96 25.59
C LYS A 58 1.69 -3.48 26.88
N TYR A 59 1.84 -2.17 27.07
CA TYR A 59 2.38 -1.61 28.32
C TYR A 59 1.46 -1.94 29.52
N GLN A 60 0.14 -1.85 29.37
CA GLN A 60 -0.80 -2.25 30.41
C GLN A 60 -0.65 -3.73 30.79
N GLY A 61 -0.49 -4.64 29.82
CA GLY A 61 -0.23 -6.05 30.08
C GLY A 61 1.11 -6.31 30.78
N GLN A 62 2.17 -5.58 30.40
CA GLN A 62 3.46 -5.64 31.09
C GLN A 62 3.35 -5.22 32.56
N MET A 63 2.60 -4.15 32.84
CA MET A 63 2.31 -3.68 34.20
C MET A 63 1.58 -4.74 35.02
N GLN A 64 0.54 -5.36 34.46
CA GLN A 64 -0.22 -6.43 35.14
C GLN A 64 0.67 -7.64 35.43
N THR A 65 1.49 -8.04 34.46
CA THR A 65 2.45 -9.14 34.62
C THR A 65 3.47 -8.82 35.71
N TYR A 66 3.96 -7.58 35.75
CA TYR A 66 4.90 -7.12 36.79
C TYR A 66 4.30 -7.23 38.19
N LYS A 67 3.06 -6.75 38.38
CA LYS A 67 2.37 -6.81 39.67
C LYS A 67 2.15 -8.26 40.12
N ALA A 68 1.63 -9.09 39.23
CA ALA A 68 1.43 -10.51 39.51
C ALA A 68 2.74 -11.23 39.83
N PHE A 69 3.84 -10.88 39.16
CA PHE A 69 5.16 -11.43 39.45
C PHE A 69 5.69 -10.98 40.81
N ALA A 70 5.58 -9.69 41.14
CA ALA A 70 6.01 -9.16 42.43
C ALA A 70 5.23 -9.79 43.59
N GLU A 71 3.92 -9.92 43.45
CA GLU A 71 3.05 -10.59 44.42
C GLU A 71 3.41 -12.07 44.59
N ALA A 72 3.55 -12.82 43.49
CA ALA A 72 3.92 -14.25 43.55
C ALA A 72 5.30 -14.50 44.18
N MET A 73 6.21 -13.53 44.08
CA MET A 73 7.54 -13.59 44.66
C MET A 73 7.61 -13.00 46.08
N ASP A 74 6.54 -12.35 46.56
CA ASP A 74 6.52 -11.56 47.80
C ASP A 74 7.58 -10.45 47.81
N LEU A 75 7.69 -9.73 46.69
CA LEU A 75 8.62 -8.62 46.50
C LEU A 75 7.88 -7.28 46.47
N PRO A 76 8.45 -6.22 47.06
CA PRO A 76 7.87 -4.88 46.94
C PRO A 76 7.92 -4.39 45.49
N GLU A 77 6.86 -3.73 45.05
CA GLU A 77 6.83 -3.01 43.76
C GLU A 77 7.78 -1.80 43.81
N GLN A 78 8.59 -1.60 42.76
CA GLN A 78 9.56 -0.50 42.63
C GLN A 78 9.25 0.37 41.41
N MET A 79 8.01 0.87 41.35
CA MET A 79 7.48 1.63 40.23
C MET A 79 8.24 2.93 39.92
N GLU A 80 8.90 3.52 40.91
CA GLU A 80 9.77 4.69 40.71
C GLU A 80 10.82 4.42 39.62
N ARG A 81 11.37 3.20 39.55
CA ARG A 81 12.33 2.84 38.50
C ARG A 81 11.71 2.92 37.13
N VAL A 82 10.45 2.51 36.96
CA VAL A 82 9.77 2.62 35.66
C VAL A 82 9.63 4.09 35.26
N TYR A 83 9.35 4.98 36.21
CA TYR A 83 9.09 6.41 35.96
C TYR A 83 10.35 7.30 35.91
N GLN A 84 11.55 6.73 36.10
CA GLN A 84 12.83 7.44 35.91
C GLN A 84 13.03 8.00 34.49
N ASP A 85 12.19 7.62 33.52
CA ASP A 85 12.19 8.21 32.18
C ASP A 85 11.72 9.67 32.14
N GLY A 86 11.13 10.19 33.21
CA GLY A 86 10.62 11.57 33.27
C GLY A 86 9.38 11.83 32.42
N LEU A 87 8.81 10.79 31.79
CA LEU A 87 7.68 10.92 30.89
C LEU A 87 6.38 11.15 31.66
N ARG A 88 5.67 12.23 31.35
CA ARG A 88 4.35 12.55 31.90
C ARG A 88 3.26 12.21 30.90
N GLY A 89 2.10 11.76 31.41
CA GLY A 89 0.93 11.44 30.60
C GLY A 89 0.42 10.02 30.77
N LYS A 90 -0.61 9.67 29.99
CA LYS A 90 -1.32 8.39 30.08
C LYS A 90 -0.77 7.38 29.06
N PHE A 91 -0.10 6.34 29.57
CA PHE A 91 0.56 5.29 28.78
C PHE A 91 -0.25 3.99 28.70
N THR A 92 -1.38 3.90 29.40
CA THR A 92 -2.35 2.80 29.27
C THR A 92 -3.55 3.26 28.45
N PRO A 93 -4.18 2.39 27.66
CA PRO A 93 -5.33 2.75 26.86
C PRO A 93 -6.55 3.04 27.77
N THR A 94 -7.42 3.91 27.30
CA THR A 94 -8.74 4.16 27.89
C THR A 94 -9.75 3.12 27.39
N LYS A 95 -10.84 2.94 28.14
CA LYS A 95 -11.98 2.12 27.68
C LYS A 95 -12.50 2.59 26.32
N THR A 96 -12.53 3.91 26.09
CA THR A 96 -12.96 4.50 24.82
C THR A 96 -11.97 4.23 23.67
N GLU A 97 -10.66 4.28 23.92
CA GLU A 97 -9.64 3.92 22.92
C GLU A 97 -9.74 2.44 22.53
N LEU A 98 -9.91 1.54 23.50
CA LEU A 98 -10.10 0.10 23.23
C LEU A 98 -11.39 -0.16 22.43
N ALA A 99 -12.52 0.42 22.86
CA ALA A 99 -13.80 0.28 22.16
C ALA A 99 -13.77 0.82 20.72
N ARG A 100 -12.97 1.86 20.45
CA ARG A 100 -12.75 2.37 19.08
C ARG A 100 -11.97 1.39 18.22
N VAL A 101 -10.90 0.79 18.75
CA VAL A 101 -10.14 -0.24 18.03
C VAL A 101 -11.03 -1.46 17.75
N GLU A 102 -11.77 -1.94 18.74
CA GLU A 102 -12.72 -3.06 18.57
C GLU A 102 -13.81 -2.74 17.54
N LYS A 103 -14.38 -1.52 17.58
CA LYS A 103 -15.37 -1.08 16.59
C LYS A 103 -14.78 -0.95 15.19
N ASN A 104 -13.53 -0.50 15.06
CA ASN A 104 -12.86 -0.43 13.76
C ASN A 104 -12.57 -1.82 13.21
N VAL A 105 -12.06 -2.74 14.02
CA VAL A 105 -11.84 -4.15 13.62
C VAL A 105 -13.16 -4.83 13.22
N ALA A 106 -14.23 -4.59 13.99
CA ALA A 106 -15.56 -5.10 13.66
C ALA A 106 -16.14 -4.46 12.38
N LYS A 107 -15.87 -3.18 12.15
CA LYS A 107 -16.23 -2.47 10.92
C LYS A 107 -15.45 -3.02 9.73
N ASP A 108 -14.15 -3.24 9.86
CA ASP A 108 -13.31 -3.81 8.80
C ASP A 108 -13.73 -5.25 8.49
N GLN A 109 -14.03 -6.06 9.50
CA GLN A 109 -14.62 -7.39 9.33
C GLN A 109 -16.01 -7.31 8.68
N SER A 110 -16.86 -6.37 9.08
CA SER A 110 -18.19 -6.18 8.49
C SER A 110 -18.10 -5.71 7.03
N GLU A 111 -17.19 -4.79 6.71
CA GLU A 111 -16.93 -4.33 5.35
C GLU A 111 -16.35 -5.46 4.49
N PHE A 112 -15.48 -6.30 5.05
CA PHE A 112 -14.97 -7.51 4.40
C PHE A 112 -16.06 -8.56 4.15
N VAL A 113 -16.93 -8.81 5.14
CA VAL A 113 -18.05 -9.76 5.04
C VAL A 113 -19.11 -9.25 4.06
N GLN A 114 -19.44 -7.96 4.10
CA GLN A 114 -20.37 -7.30 3.17
C GLN A 114 -19.80 -7.23 1.75
N TYR A 115 -18.48 -7.02 1.62
CA TYR A 115 -17.76 -7.21 0.36
C TYR A 115 -17.92 -8.66 -0.14
N MET A 116 -17.75 -9.67 0.70
CA MET A 116 -17.87 -11.09 0.31
C MET A 116 -19.31 -11.53 -0.04
N SER A 117 -20.32 -10.87 0.52
CA SER A 117 -21.74 -11.20 0.29
C SER A 117 -22.34 -10.52 -0.95
N ASN A 118 -21.94 -9.27 -1.26
CA ASN A 118 -22.52 -8.48 -2.34
C ASN A 118 -21.57 -8.21 -3.53
N SER A 119 -20.31 -8.67 -3.48
CA SER A 119 -19.36 -8.43 -4.57
C SER A 119 -19.63 -9.29 -5.80
N PHE A 120 -19.32 -8.68 -6.95
CA PHE A 120 -19.03 -9.34 -8.20
C PHE A 120 -18.35 -10.70 -8.00
N ARG A 121 -18.95 -11.77 -8.56
CA ARG A 121 -18.36 -13.11 -8.57
C ARG A 121 -17.98 -13.47 -10.00
N PRO A 122 -16.69 -13.60 -10.33
CA PRO A 122 -16.27 -13.85 -11.70
C PRO A 122 -16.78 -15.21 -12.18
N ARG A 123 -17.34 -15.22 -13.39
CA ARG A 123 -17.64 -16.40 -14.19
C ARG A 123 -16.63 -16.45 -15.32
N TYR A 124 -16.01 -17.60 -15.47
CA TYR A 124 -14.93 -17.80 -16.42
C TYR A 124 -15.43 -18.61 -17.60
N GLY A 125 -15.11 -18.12 -18.79
CA GLY A 125 -15.42 -18.77 -20.06
C GLY A 125 -14.38 -19.81 -20.44
N LYS A 126 -14.28 -20.08 -21.75
CA LYS A 126 -13.27 -21.00 -22.29
C LYS A 126 -11.86 -20.44 -22.14
N GLU A 127 -10.90 -21.35 -22.03
CA GLU A 127 -9.47 -21.05 -22.05
C GLU A 127 -9.06 -20.50 -23.42
N GLY A 128 -8.17 -19.51 -23.41
CA GLY A 128 -7.54 -18.91 -24.56
C GLY A 128 -6.10 -18.50 -24.24
N GLN A 129 -5.47 -17.75 -25.14
CA GLN A 129 -4.10 -17.29 -24.95
C GLN A 129 -3.97 -15.80 -25.21
N ILE A 130 -3.10 -15.13 -24.46
CA ILE A 130 -2.67 -13.76 -24.72
C ILE A 130 -1.15 -13.67 -24.84
N PRO A 131 -0.62 -12.80 -25.72
CA PRO A 131 0.83 -12.62 -25.88
C PRO A 131 1.38 -11.64 -24.82
N THR A 132 2.54 -11.94 -24.24
CA THR A 132 3.29 -11.02 -23.37
C THR A 132 4.43 -10.29 -24.07
N GLY A 133 4.63 -10.59 -25.36
CA GLY A 133 5.80 -10.18 -26.16
C GLY A 133 6.94 -11.19 -26.14
N VAL A 134 7.05 -12.02 -25.09
CA VAL A 134 8.10 -13.05 -24.95
C VAL A 134 7.53 -14.47 -24.92
N ALA A 135 6.28 -14.64 -24.45
CA ALA A 135 5.59 -15.91 -24.41
C ALA A 135 4.06 -15.70 -24.50
N ASN A 136 3.31 -16.80 -24.59
CA ASN A 136 1.86 -16.78 -24.44
C ASN A 136 1.48 -17.21 -23.01
N ILE A 137 0.49 -16.54 -22.44
CA ILE A 137 -0.15 -16.93 -21.17
C ILE A 137 -1.50 -17.55 -21.48
N ASN A 138 -1.78 -18.71 -20.89
CA ASN A 138 -3.11 -19.29 -20.90
C ASN A 138 -4.02 -18.50 -19.95
N VAL A 139 -5.17 -18.07 -20.45
CA VAL A 139 -6.11 -17.24 -19.70
C VAL A 139 -7.56 -17.64 -19.95
N TYR A 140 -8.42 -17.30 -19.01
CA TYR A 140 -9.86 -17.45 -19.09
C TYR A 140 -10.50 -16.07 -19.15
N LYS A 141 -11.44 -15.87 -20.09
CA LYS A 141 -12.23 -14.64 -20.13
C LYS A 141 -13.17 -14.56 -18.92
N VAL A 142 -13.26 -13.40 -18.28
CA VAL A 142 -14.21 -13.14 -17.20
C VAL A 142 -15.53 -12.67 -17.82
N GLU A 143 -16.40 -13.61 -18.17
CA GLU A 143 -17.56 -13.40 -19.05
C GLU A 143 -18.61 -12.42 -18.50
N ASN A 144 -18.66 -12.24 -17.19
CA ASN A 144 -19.65 -11.37 -16.54
C ASN A 144 -19.07 -10.03 -16.06
N SER A 145 -17.82 -9.71 -16.42
CA SER A 145 -17.21 -8.41 -16.16
C SER A 145 -17.80 -7.34 -17.07
N GLU A 146 -17.88 -6.10 -16.57
CA GLU A 146 -18.20 -4.91 -17.38
C GLU A 146 -17.04 -4.51 -18.30
N PHE A 147 -15.84 -5.08 -18.09
CA PHE A 147 -14.61 -4.76 -18.81
C PHE A 147 -14.06 -6.01 -19.53
N ASP A 148 -13.16 -5.83 -20.49
CA ASP A 148 -12.47 -6.95 -21.15
C ASP A 148 -11.36 -7.51 -20.25
N ILE A 149 -11.75 -8.28 -19.23
CA ILE A 149 -10.84 -8.92 -18.28
C ILE A 149 -10.60 -10.37 -18.67
N VAL A 150 -9.33 -10.77 -18.64
CA VAL A 150 -8.89 -12.16 -18.68
C VAL A 150 -8.03 -12.48 -17.44
N ALA A 151 -8.01 -13.75 -17.01
CA ALA A 151 -7.20 -14.18 -15.87
C ALA A 151 -6.56 -15.55 -16.11
N ASP A 152 -5.40 -15.79 -15.52
CA ASP A 152 -4.70 -17.10 -15.57
C ASP A 152 -5.30 -18.16 -14.62
N THR A 153 -6.46 -17.86 -14.05
CA THR A 153 -7.19 -18.74 -13.14
C THR A 153 -8.68 -18.72 -13.45
N ASN A 154 -9.35 -19.85 -13.27
CA ASN A 154 -10.81 -19.97 -13.32
C ASN A 154 -11.45 -20.04 -11.92
N ASN A 155 -10.70 -19.72 -10.86
CA ASN A 155 -11.18 -19.75 -9.49
C ASN A 155 -12.20 -18.63 -9.24
N LYS A 156 -13.48 -19.01 -9.08
CA LYS A 156 -14.61 -18.10 -8.79
C LYS A 156 -14.45 -17.27 -7.49
N ARG A 157 -13.47 -17.61 -6.65
CA ARG A 157 -13.09 -16.90 -5.42
C ARG A 157 -11.82 -16.05 -5.56
N SER A 158 -11.29 -15.87 -6.77
CA SER A 158 -10.11 -15.03 -7.02
C SER A 158 -10.33 -13.60 -6.53
N MET A 159 -9.65 -13.22 -5.44
CA MET A 159 -9.75 -11.89 -4.85
C MET A 159 -9.17 -10.84 -5.79
N ALA A 160 -8.07 -11.15 -6.48
CA ALA A 160 -7.46 -10.25 -7.46
C ALA A 160 -8.43 -9.83 -8.56
N VAL A 161 -9.12 -10.79 -9.20
CA VAL A 161 -10.07 -10.49 -10.27
C VAL A 161 -11.25 -9.65 -9.77
N ARG A 162 -11.75 -9.95 -8.57
CA ARG A 162 -12.83 -9.16 -7.93
C ARG A 162 -12.38 -7.75 -7.58
N LEU A 163 -11.16 -7.60 -7.08
CA LEU A 163 -10.59 -6.31 -6.75
C LEU A 163 -10.34 -5.47 -8.00
N THR A 164 -9.81 -6.07 -9.07
CA THR A 164 -9.63 -5.43 -10.37
C THR A 164 -10.96 -4.90 -10.90
N GLU A 165 -12.01 -5.72 -10.97
CA GLU A 165 -13.35 -5.27 -11.38
C GLU A 165 -13.81 -4.05 -10.57
N LYS A 166 -13.73 -4.14 -9.24
CA LYS A 166 -14.14 -3.06 -8.33
C LYS A 166 -13.36 -1.77 -8.59
N ASN A 167 -12.04 -1.87 -8.74
CA ASN A 167 -11.20 -0.70 -8.95
C ASN A 167 -11.39 -0.12 -10.34
N LEU A 168 -11.59 -0.95 -11.38
CA LEU A 168 -11.91 -0.49 -12.73
C LEU A 168 -13.22 0.32 -12.79
N ARG A 169 -14.26 -0.07 -12.04
CA ARG A 169 -15.50 0.72 -11.89
C ARG A 169 -15.23 2.07 -11.22
N ARG A 170 -14.38 2.08 -10.20
CA ARG A 170 -14.05 3.29 -9.42
C ARG A 170 -13.19 4.26 -10.21
N ILE A 171 -12.27 3.78 -11.04
CA ILE A 171 -11.40 4.66 -11.81
C ILE A 171 -12.13 5.40 -12.93
N GLN A 172 -13.29 4.90 -13.40
CA GLN A 172 -14.03 5.50 -14.52
C GLN A 172 -14.22 7.02 -14.36
N LYS A 173 -14.57 7.48 -13.16
CA LYS A 173 -14.78 8.93 -12.88
C LYS A 173 -13.53 9.79 -12.97
N TYR A 174 -12.34 9.18 -13.03
CA TYR A 174 -11.06 9.87 -13.17
C TYR A 174 -10.56 9.87 -14.61
N LEU A 175 -11.11 9.03 -15.49
CA LEU A 175 -10.64 8.91 -16.86
C LEU A 175 -11.10 10.12 -17.71
N PRO A 176 -10.34 10.51 -18.74
CA PRO A 176 -10.80 11.48 -19.73
C PRO A 176 -12.08 10.99 -20.43
N GLU A 177 -12.89 11.93 -20.91
CA GLU A 177 -14.05 11.61 -21.72
C GLU A 177 -13.62 10.86 -23.00
N GLY A 178 -14.37 9.82 -23.36
CA GLY A 178 -14.06 8.98 -24.53
C GLY A 178 -12.85 8.05 -24.36
N PHE A 179 -12.21 7.99 -23.19
CA PHE A 179 -11.06 7.11 -22.97
C PHE A 179 -11.49 5.63 -22.98
N GLU A 180 -11.01 4.88 -23.97
CA GLU A 180 -11.26 3.44 -24.06
C GLU A 180 -10.30 2.66 -23.17
N LEU A 181 -10.83 1.79 -22.30
CA LEU A 181 -10.01 0.89 -21.50
C LEU A 181 -9.38 -0.20 -22.37
N PRO A 182 -8.11 -0.59 -22.11
CA PRO A 182 -7.49 -1.72 -22.78
C PRO A 182 -8.07 -3.04 -22.26
N LYS A 183 -7.71 -4.15 -22.92
CA LYS A 183 -7.85 -5.48 -22.33
C LYS A 183 -6.98 -5.56 -21.07
N ILE A 184 -7.54 -6.13 -20.00
CA ILE A 184 -6.88 -6.27 -18.70
C ILE A 184 -6.58 -7.75 -18.43
N ALA A 185 -5.33 -8.08 -18.16
CA ALA A 185 -4.88 -9.41 -17.79
C ALA A 185 -4.52 -9.46 -16.29
N VAL A 186 -5.34 -10.14 -15.49
CA VAL A 186 -5.09 -10.35 -14.06
C VAL A 186 -4.41 -11.69 -13.88
N VAL A 187 -3.09 -11.69 -13.71
CA VAL A 187 -2.26 -12.91 -13.77
C VAL A 187 -1.20 -12.93 -12.69
N ASP A 188 -0.76 -14.11 -12.26
CA ASP A 188 0.39 -14.24 -11.37
C ASP A 188 1.68 -13.99 -12.15
N PHE A 189 2.36 -12.88 -11.86
CA PHE A 189 3.51 -12.48 -12.67
C PHE A 189 4.66 -13.50 -12.58
N LYS A 190 4.90 -14.08 -11.40
CA LYS A 190 5.99 -15.03 -11.19
C LYS A 190 5.77 -16.31 -12.00
N SER A 191 4.57 -16.85 -11.96
CA SER A 191 4.17 -18.09 -12.63
C SER A 191 4.19 -17.93 -14.14
N ASN A 192 3.91 -16.72 -14.63
CA ASN A 192 3.84 -16.39 -16.04
C ASN A 192 5.12 -15.72 -16.60
N ARG A 193 6.25 -15.83 -15.90
CA ARG A 193 7.57 -15.31 -16.32
C ARG A 193 7.60 -13.78 -16.57
N LEU A 194 6.73 -13.05 -15.89
CA LEU A 194 6.75 -11.59 -15.81
C LEU A 194 7.54 -11.15 -14.57
N SER A 195 7.86 -9.86 -14.46
CA SER A 195 8.64 -9.31 -13.35
C SER A 195 7.92 -9.53 -12.00
N PRO A 196 8.41 -10.40 -11.10
CA PRO A 196 7.67 -10.82 -9.91
C PRO A 196 7.51 -9.70 -8.86
N THR A 197 8.27 -8.61 -8.99
CA THR A 197 8.24 -7.45 -8.11
C THR A 197 7.36 -6.30 -8.64
N ALA A 198 6.89 -6.40 -9.88
CA ALA A 198 6.00 -5.39 -10.47
C ALA A 198 4.56 -5.62 -10.00
N ILE A 199 3.81 -4.55 -9.79
CA ILE A 199 2.39 -4.58 -9.40
C ILE A 199 1.46 -4.55 -10.62
N GLY A 200 1.92 -3.94 -11.71
CA GLY A 200 1.22 -3.84 -12.99
C GLY A 200 2.22 -3.58 -14.11
N GLY A 201 1.70 -3.51 -15.34
CA GLY A 201 2.46 -3.09 -16.52
C GLY A 201 1.56 -2.96 -17.74
N TYR A 202 1.66 -1.86 -18.47
CA TYR A 202 1.05 -1.70 -19.80
C TYR A 202 2.05 -2.06 -20.90
N SER A 203 1.64 -2.93 -21.83
CA SER A 203 2.44 -3.32 -22.99
C SER A 203 1.91 -2.63 -24.24
N GLU A 204 2.66 -1.65 -24.76
CA GLU A 204 2.29 -0.94 -26.00
C GLU A 204 2.14 -1.90 -27.18
N SER A 205 3.07 -2.85 -27.33
CA SER A 205 3.10 -3.81 -28.45
C SER A 205 1.86 -4.69 -28.53
N THR A 206 1.24 -5.02 -27.39
CA THR A 206 0.08 -5.90 -27.32
C THR A 206 -1.21 -5.14 -27.04
N GLY A 207 -1.11 -3.90 -26.56
CA GLY A 207 -2.24 -3.11 -26.07
C GLY A 207 -2.87 -3.63 -24.78
N ILE A 208 -2.21 -4.55 -24.07
CA ILE A 208 -2.74 -5.21 -22.87
C ILE A 208 -2.16 -4.56 -21.61
N MET A 209 -3.03 -4.31 -20.64
CA MET A 209 -2.66 -3.92 -19.28
C MET A 209 -2.62 -5.15 -18.38
N TYR A 210 -1.48 -5.42 -17.77
CA TYR A 210 -1.26 -6.53 -16.86
C TYR A 210 -1.36 -6.06 -15.41
N ILE A 211 -2.10 -6.81 -14.59
CA ILE A 211 -2.21 -6.61 -13.15
C ILE A 211 -1.72 -7.87 -12.45
N ASN A 212 -0.79 -7.71 -11.51
CA ASN A 212 -0.22 -8.84 -10.80
C ASN A 212 -1.19 -9.34 -9.72
N SER A 213 -1.69 -10.56 -9.90
CA SER A 213 -2.69 -11.20 -9.03
C SER A 213 -2.20 -11.41 -7.59
N LYS A 214 -0.90 -11.28 -7.32
CA LYS A 214 -0.34 -11.24 -5.97
C LYS A 214 -0.93 -10.12 -5.11
N TYR A 215 -1.26 -8.98 -5.71
CA TYR A 215 -1.80 -7.79 -5.03
C TYR A 215 -3.33 -7.81 -5.05
N ASP A 216 -3.89 -8.81 -4.36
CA ASP A 216 -5.30 -9.17 -4.37
C ASP A 216 -6.17 -8.46 -3.31
N THR A 217 -5.59 -7.52 -2.58
CA THR A 217 -6.23 -6.75 -1.50
C THR A 217 -5.80 -5.28 -1.58
N ASN A 218 -6.64 -4.37 -1.07
CA ASN A 218 -6.32 -2.95 -1.03
C ASN A 218 -5.07 -2.69 -0.18
N GLU A 219 -4.94 -3.43 0.92
CA GLU A 219 -3.85 -3.34 1.88
C GLU A 219 -2.51 -3.67 1.22
N LYS A 220 -2.43 -4.76 0.44
CA LYS A 220 -1.22 -5.11 -0.31
C LYS A 220 -0.84 -4.06 -1.35
N ILE A 221 -1.83 -3.46 -2.03
CA ILE A 221 -1.56 -2.37 -2.99
C ILE A 221 -1.05 -1.14 -2.23
N PHE A 222 -1.73 -0.77 -1.14
CA PHE A 222 -1.40 0.37 -0.30
C PHE A 222 0.02 0.25 0.27
N GLU A 223 0.40 -0.92 0.81
CA GLU A 223 1.76 -1.23 1.25
C GLU A 223 2.78 -1.05 0.12
N PHE A 224 2.47 -1.53 -1.09
CA PHE A 224 3.39 -1.41 -2.23
C PHE A 224 3.64 0.05 -2.63
N VAL A 225 2.58 0.85 -2.74
CA VAL A 225 2.69 2.24 -3.22
C VAL A 225 3.22 3.18 -2.14
N ASN A 226 3.00 2.86 -0.86
CA ASN A 226 3.43 3.70 0.27
C ASN A 226 4.71 3.21 0.97
N ARG A 227 5.33 2.10 0.55
CA ARG A 227 6.61 1.61 1.13
C ARG A 227 7.74 2.64 1.11
N SER A 228 7.68 3.61 0.21
CA SER A 228 8.66 4.69 0.09
C SER A 228 7.92 5.99 -0.16
N THR A 229 7.82 6.82 0.87
CA THR A 229 7.09 8.09 0.83
C THR A 229 7.55 8.96 -0.33
N GLY A 230 6.58 9.48 -1.10
CA GLY A 230 6.83 10.33 -2.26
C GLY A 230 7.39 9.60 -3.48
N ARG A 231 7.48 8.26 -3.45
CA ARG A 231 7.90 7.48 -4.61
C ARG A 231 6.91 7.61 -5.77
N PHE A 232 5.62 7.39 -5.50
CA PHE A 232 4.55 7.51 -6.49
C PHE A 232 3.67 8.73 -6.20
N ALA A 233 3.09 9.31 -7.25
CA ALA A 233 2.23 10.49 -7.15
C ALA A 233 0.89 10.16 -6.48
N ASN A 234 0.28 9.03 -6.88
CA ASN A 234 -0.93 8.51 -6.28
C ASN A 234 -0.58 7.47 -5.19
N THR A 235 -1.08 7.69 -3.98
CA THR A 235 -0.82 6.87 -2.78
C THR A 235 -1.99 5.96 -2.39
N THR A 236 -2.99 5.85 -3.26
CA THR A 236 -4.20 5.04 -3.03
C THR A 236 -4.10 3.67 -3.71
N GLU A 237 -5.05 2.79 -3.42
CA GLU A 237 -5.21 1.49 -4.08
C GLU A 237 -5.48 1.58 -5.59
N LEU A 238 -5.88 2.77 -6.09
CA LEU A 238 -6.14 3.00 -7.51
C LEU A 238 -4.86 3.35 -8.29
N ALA A 239 -3.77 3.64 -7.59
CA ALA A 239 -2.53 4.14 -8.19
C ALA A 239 -1.98 3.23 -9.29
N PRO A 240 -1.84 1.90 -9.12
CA PRO A 240 -1.34 1.04 -10.19
C PRO A 240 -2.22 1.11 -11.44
N TYR A 241 -3.54 1.15 -11.26
CA TYR A 241 -4.48 1.16 -12.38
C TYR A 241 -4.37 2.44 -13.19
N LEU A 242 -4.40 3.59 -12.52
CA LEU A 242 -4.31 4.87 -13.22
C LEU A 242 -2.91 5.10 -13.82
N HIS A 243 -1.86 4.63 -13.16
CA HIS A 243 -0.49 4.70 -13.69
C HIS A 243 -0.38 3.94 -15.02
N GLU A 244 -0.79 2.66 -15.07
CA GLU A 244 -0.74 1.88 -16.31
C GLU A 244 -1.63 2.46 -17.42
N LEU A 245 -2.79 3.02 -17.06
CA LEU A 245 -3.64 3.72 -18.04
C LEU A 245 -3.02 5.02 -18.53
N GLY A 246 -2.20 5.69 -17.73
CA GLY A 246 -1.45 6.86 -18.16
C GLY A 246 -0.36 6.54 -19.20
N HIS A 247 0.25 5.35 -19.13
CA HIS A 247 1.09 4.86 -20.24
C HIS A 247 0.27 4.66 -21.52
N LYS A 248 -0.88 3.98 -21.42
CA LYS A 248 -1.79 3.83 -22.58
C LYS A 248 -2.16 5.18 -23.17
N TYR A 249 -2.57 6.13 -22.33
CA TYR A 249 -2.97 7.47 -22.74
C TYR A 249 -1.88 8.16 -23.55
N TYR A 250 -0.63 8.13 -23.07
CA TYR A 250 0.50 8.67 -23.81
C TYR A 250 0.63 8.05 -25.21
N TYR A 251 0.60 6.72 -25.30
CA TYR A 251 0.75 6.03 -26.60
C TYR A 251 -0.41 6.29 -27.56
N ASP A 252 -1.64 6.42 -27.04
CA ASP A 252 -2.79 6.80 -27.84
C ASP A 252 -2.66 8.23 -28.38
N CYS A 253 -2.18 9.17 -27.56
CA CYS A 253 -1.88 10.54 -28.01
C CYS A 253 -0.81 10.56 -29.11
N VAL A 254 0.28 9.79 -28.96
CA VAL A 254 1.31 9.68 -30.01
C VAL A 254 0.72 9.14 -31.31
N LYS A 255 -0.09 8.08 -31.24
CA LYS A 255 -0.76 7.48 -32.42
C LYS A 255 -1.75 8.46 -33.07
N SER A 256 -2.52 9.20 -32.26
CA SER A 256 -3.47 10.19 -32.74
C SER A 256 -2.74 11.30 -33.51
N LEU A 257 -1.72 11.89 -32.90
CA LEU A 257 -0.93 12.96 -33.49
C LEU A 257 -0.22 12.51 -34.78
N ALA A 258 0.37 11.32 -34.78
CA ALA A 258 1.01 10.73 -35.97
C ALA A 258 0.02 10.61 -37.13
N LYS A 259 -1.19 10.13 -36.86
CA LYS A 259 -2.26 9.99 -37.86
C LYS A 259 -2.76 11.34 -38.37
N GLN A 260 -3.02 12.27 -37.46
CA GLN A 260 -3.58 13.59 -37.78
C GLN A 260 -2.63 14.42 -38.66
N HIS A 261 -1.35 14.47 -38.29
CA HIS A 261 -0.35 15.26 -39.03
C HIS A 261 0.36 14.47 -40.14
N GLN A 262 -0.03 13.20 -40.36
CA GLN A 262 0.59 12.31 -41.35
C GLN A 262 2.11 12.19 -41.19
N ILE A 263 2.59 12.15 -39.95
CA ILE A 263 4.00 12.02 -39.59
C ILE A 263 4.29 10.63 -39.04
N SER A 264 5.56 10.22 -39.05
CA SER A 264 5.96 8.96 -38.41
C SER A 264 5.66 8.98 -36.91
N TYR A 265 5.39 7.80 -36.34
CA TYR A 265 5.20 7.62 -34.90
C TYR A 265 6.34 8.26 -34.08
N ASN A 266 7.60 8.00 -34.47
CA ASN A 266 8.77 8.57 -33.78
C ASN A 266 8.84 10.11 -33.87
N ALA A 267 8.33 10.69 -34.96
CA ALA A 267 8.26 12.15 -35.08
C ALA A 267 7.17 12.72 -34.16
N ALA A 268 5.98 12.11 -34.11
CA ALA A 268 4.91 12.49 -33.20
C ALA A 268 5.35 12.37 -31.73
N GLN A 269 6.06 11.29 -31.39
CA GLN A 269 6.62 11.08 -30.06
C GLN A 269 7.56 12.23 -29.65
N LYS A 270 8.49 12.60 -30.53
CA LYS A 270 9.41 13.72 -30.28
C LYS A 270 8.68 15.04 -30.07
N VAL A 271 7.59 15.29 -30.80
CA VAL A 271 6.77 16.51 -30.63
C VAL A 271 6.15 16.54 -29.23
N ILE A 272 5.50 15.46 -28.81
CA ILE A 272 4.89 15.35 -27.47
C ILE A 272 5.97 15.47 -26.38
N ASP A 273 7.06 14.72 -26.50
CA ASP A 273 8.13 14.73 -25.52
C ASP A 273 8.75 16.12 -25.37
N TYR A 274 8.98 16.81 -26.49
CA TYR A 274 9.50 18.17 -26.50
C TYR A 274 8.57 19.14 -25.77
N ARG A 275 7.24 19.05 -25.94
CA ARG A 275 6.28 19.91 -25.23
C ARG A 275 6.39 19.75 -23.72
N VAL A 276 6.45 18.51 -23.25
CA VAL A 276 6.59 18.17 -21.82
C VAL A 276 7.93 18.65 -21.28
N TYR A 277 9.04 18.35 -21.96
CA TYR A 277 10.37 18.80 -21.52
C TYR A 277 10.51 20.32 -21.52
N ARG A 278 9.97 21.02 -22.54
CA ARG A 278 10.00 22.48 -22.61
C ARG A 278 9.26 23.09 -21.42
N TYR A 279 8.11 22.53 -21.04
CA TYR A 279 7.36 22.97 -19.87
C TYR A 279 8.13 22.77 -18.57
N ILE A 280 8.75 21.60 -18.38
CA ILE A 280 9.55 21.29 -17.17
C ILE A 280 10.78 22.21 -17.09
N ALA A 281 11.52 22.38 -18.18
CA ALA A 281 12.70 23.25 -18.23
C ALA A 281 12.36 24.71 -17.91
N ALA A 282 11.17 25.18 -18.28
CA ALA A 282 10.72 26.53 -17.99
C ALA A 282 10.48 26.80 -16.48
N GLN A 283 10.35 25.77 -15.65
CA GLN A 283 10.11 25.91 -14.21
C GLN A 283 11.34 26.31 -13.41
N LYS A 284 12.54 26.23 -14.01
CA LYS A 284 13.82 26.62 -13.39
C LYS A 284 14.09 25.93 -12.02
N SER A 285 13.60 24.71 -11.83
CA SER A 285 13.89 23.89 -10.64
C SER A 285 14.30 22.48 -11.09
N GLU A 286 15.47 22.02 -10.65
CA GLU A 286 15.99 20.68 -10.94
C GLU A 286 15.14 19.59 -10.28
N ASN A 287 14.47 19.89 -9.17
CA ASN A 287 13.62 18.95 -8.44
C ASN A 287 12.13 19.13 -8.75
N PHE A 288 11.77 19.91 -9.79
CA PHE A 288 10.38 20.29 -10.06
C PHE A 288 9.43 19.09 -10.08
N LEU A 289 9.76 18.03 -10.81
CA LEU A 289 8.92 16.83 -10.90
C LEU A 289 8.84 16.09 -9.57
N ARG A 290 9.95 15.96 -8.86
CA ARG A 290 10.01 15.31 -7.55
C ARG A 290 9.15 16.01 -6.51
N GLU A 291 9.15 17.34 -6.51
CA GLU A 291 8.43 18.18 -5.56
C GLU A 291 6.94 18.25 -5.87
N ASN A 292 6.56 18.18 -7.15
CA ASN A 292 5.19 18.46 -7.59
C ASN A 292 4.41 17.24 -8.09
N ILE A 293 5.09 16.17 -8.48
CA ILE A 293 4.48 14.93 -9.00
C ILE A 293 4.92 13.75 -8.14
N SER A 294 6.15 13.25 -8.33
CA SER A 294 6.72 12.13 -7.56
C SER A 294 8.19 11.90 -7.89
N GLN A 295 8.89 11.14 -7.05
CA GLN A 295 10.25 10.68 -7.36
C GLN A 295 10.28 9.76 -8.61
N TYR A 296 9.20 9.04 -8.89
CA TYR A 296 9.13 8.12 -10.03
C TYR A 296 8.88 8.86 -11.36
N ALA A 297 8.21 10.01 -11.31
CA ALA A 297 8.12 10.90 -12.47
C ALA A 297 9.49 11.49 -12.85
N ASP A 298 10.39 11.68 -11.89
CA ASP A 298 11.73 12.24 -12.08
C ASP A 298 12.75 11.22 -12.65
N THR A 299 12.29 10.37 -13.58
CA THR A 299 13.09 9.33 -14.26
C THR A 299 13.60 9.76 -15.63
N GLN A 300 13.39 11.03 -16.00
CA GLN A 300 13.65 11.63 -17.30
C GLN A 300 12.90 10.99 -18.49
N LYS A 301 11.94 10.08 -18.24
CA LYS A 301 11.13 9.45 -19.28
C LYS A 301 9.75 10.09 -19.33
N VAL A 302 9.36 10.67 -20.47
CA VAL A 302 8.04 11.30 -20.63
C VAL A 302 6.89 10.32 -20.41
N THR A 303 7.09 9.03 -20.75
CA THR A 303 6.12 7.97 -20.48
C THR A 303 5.79 7.82 -19.00
N GLU A 304 6.81 7.92 -18.12
CA GLU A 304 6.64 7.84 -16.65
C GLU A 304 6.08 9.14 -16.08
N ILE A 305 6.54 10.29 -16.60
CA ILE A 305 6.01 11.61 -16.24
C ILE A 305 4.51 11.67 -16.54
N CYS A 306 4.10 11.19 -17.71
CA CYS A 306 2.70 11.10 -18.12
C CYS A 306 1.93 10.12 -17.23
N ALA A 307 2.46 8.91 -16.98
CA ALA A 307 1.78 7.93 -16.14
C ALA A 307 1.53 8.41 -14.72
N GLU A 308 2.55 8.98 -14.08
CA GLU A 308 2.44 9.54 -12.74
C GLU A 308 1.50 10.74 -12.70
N SER A 309 1.58 11.63 -13.69
CA SER A 309 0.68 12.79 -13.79
C SER A 309 -0.78 12.35 -14.01
N PHE A 310 -1.02 11.40 -14.91
CA PHE A 310 -2.36 10.87 -15.19
C PHE A 310 -3.00 10.30 -13.92
N SER A 311 -2.19 9.67 -13.06
CA SER A 311 -2.67 9.08 -11.80
C SER A 311 -3.23 10.08 -10.79
N VAL A 312 -2.91 11.38 -10.92
CA VAL A 312 -3.33 12.45 -10.00
C VAL A 312 -3.94 13.67 -10.69
N MET A 313 -4.14 13.65 -12.02
CA MET A 313 -4.51 14.83 -12.82
C MET A 313 -5.78 15.55 -12.35
N LYS A 314 -6.76 14.84 -11.77
CA LYS A 314 -8.00 15.47 -11.26
C LYS A 314 -7.79 16.32 -10.00
N ASN A 315 -6.68 16.13 -9.30
CA ASN A 315 -6.42 16.74 -7.99
C ASN A 315 -5.09 17.52 -7.94
N ASN A 316 -4.33 17.57 -9.04
CA ASN A 316 -3.04 18.23 -9.11
C ASN A 316 -2.94 19.02 -10.42
N LYS A 317 -2.87 20.36 -10.30
CA LYS A 317 -2.85 21.29 -11.44
C LYS A 317 -1.62 21.15 -12.33
N ILE A 318 -0.47 20.76 -11.78
CA ILE A 318 0.74 20.54 -12.56
C ILE A 318 0.61 19.25 -13.36
N ALA A 319 0.06 18.20 -12.74
CA ALA A 319 -0.24 16.96 -13.42
C ALA A 319 -1.28 17.16 -14.54
N GLU A 320 -2.35 17.89 -14.26
CA GLU A 320 -3.34 18.31 -15.26
C GLU A 320 -2.66 19.02 -16.44
N LYS A 321 -1.77 19.98 -16.16
CA LYS A 321 -1.06 20.71 -17.21
C LYS A 321 -0.16 19.82 -18.06
N ILE A 322 0.52 18.86 -17.44
CA ILE A 322 1.34 17.87 -18.17
C ILE A 322 0.46 17.03 -19.09
N ILE A 323 -0.70 16.57 -18.62
CA ILE A 323 -1.63 15.77 -19.44
C ILE A 323 -2.18 16.59 -20.60
N GLU A 324 -2.52 17.88 -20.40
CA GLU A 324 -2.90 18.77 -21.51
C GLU A 324 -1.81 18.88 -22.58
N LEU A 325 -0.54 18.98 -22.18
CA LEU A 325 0.58 19.09 -23.13
C LEU A 325 0.77 17.81 -23.95
N VAL A 326 0.48 16.65 -23.36
CA VAL A 326 0.49 15.35 -24.04
C VAL A 326 -0.68 15.22 -25.02
N SER A 327 -1.85 15.76 -24.65
CA SER A 327 -3.07 15.66 -25.45
C SER A 327 -3.24 16.74 -26.50
N GLN A 328 -2.42 17.80 -26.47
CA GLN A 328 -2.55 18.94 -27.38
C GLN A 328 -2.43 18.52 -28.85
N GLU A 329 -3.43 18.88 -29.63
CA GLU A 329 -3.38 18.89 -31.09
C GLU A 329 -2.98 20.31 -31.53
N GLU A 330 -2.07 20.44 -32.49
CA GLU A 330 -1.63 21.74 -33.03
C GLU A 330 -2.50 22.20 -34.20
#